data_AF-A0A7S1RV26-F1
#
_entry.id   AF-A0A7S1RV26-F1
#
_cell.length_a   1.000
_cell.length_b   1.000
_cell.length_c   1.000
_cell.angle_alpha   90.00
_cell.angle_beta   90.00
_cell.angle_gamma   90.00
#
_symmetry.space_group_name_H-M   'P 1'
#
loop_
_entity.id
_entity.type
_entity.pdbx_description
1 polymer ?
#
loop_
_entity_poly.entity_id
_entity_poly.type
_entity_poly.pdbx_seq_one_letter_code
_entity_poly.pdbx_strand_id
1 'polypeptide(L)'
;VFAAVYSAAAGVQQQLPHLFAGAWAFVYSIFGMSYIFSICLSPGSAQMGAVALTFVSYCVSGIYTPNLPELAGYLGGRGWMVPALSSVRWFWGYLITSEVHYLTDLSRRYGANLLSMKGYDLNYVDCDWSGLDDEGLGIISLREAWERRRGCVCNALDMLLLGLIFRFLAIVCLSLHVHAKTSGWARFYGQHERGAWKLMGRLFALIVGCFLATLLIVEVWTFGIIRVDVPELLRHLRVGGGR
;
A
#
# COMPACT_ATOMS: atom_id res chain seq x y z
N VAL A 1 -4.82 0.77 21.06
CA VAL A 1 -5.67 1.71 20.30
C VAL A 1 -6.30 1.03 19.09
N PHE A 2 -5.54 0.58 18.08
CA PHE A 2 -6.10 -0.17 16.94
C PHE A 2 -7.00 -1.34 17.35
N ALA A 3 -6.52 -2.20 18.26
CA ALA A 3 -7.32 -3.30 18.80
C ALA A 3 -8.58 -2.85 19.55
N ALA A 4 -8.56 -1.68 20.19
CA ALA A 4 -9.70 -1.12 20.94
C ALA A 4 -10.75 -0.50 20.00
N VAL A 5 -10.31 0.12 18.90
CA VAL A 5 -11.20 0.69 17.89
C VAL A 5 -11.77 -0.41 17.00
N TYR A 6 -10.95 -1.41 16.67
CA TYR A 6 -11.40 -2.61 16.01
C TYR A 6 -12.38 -3.38 16.88
N SER A 7 -12.10 -3.63 18.16
CA SER A 7 -13.04 -4.32 19.05
C SER A 7 -14.37 -3.58 19.27
N ALA A 8 -14.38 -2.25 19.12
CA ALA A 8 -15.59 -1.45 19.23
C ALA A 8 -16.44 -1.45 17.94
N ALA A 9 -15.81 -1.70 16.77
CA ALA A 9 -16.47 -1.76 15.47
C ALA A 9 -16.73 -3.20 14.98
N ALA A 10 -15.98 -4.17 15.49
CA ALA A 10 -16.00 -5.56 15.08
C ALA A 10 -17.12 -6.32 15.78
N GLY A 11 -17.95 -6.97 14.98
CA GLY A 11 -18.96 -7.92 15.39
C GLY A 11 -18.38 -9.32 15.66
N VAL A 12 -17.26 -9.45 16.38
CA VAL A 12 -16.70 -10.69 16.98
C VAL A 12 -16.50 -11.92 16.05
N GLN A 13 -16.87 -11.89 14.77
CA GLN A 13 -16.99 -13.08 13.91
C GLN A 13 -15.88 -13.24 12.86
N GLN A 14 -14.64 -12.85 13.18
CA GLN A 14 -13.53 -13.15 12.28
C GLN A 14 -12.97 -14.55 12.48
N GLN A 15 -12.74 -15.25 11.36
CA GLN A 15 -12.03 -16.52 11.42
C GLN A 15 -10.55 -16.31 11.75
N LEU A 16 -10.03 -17.19 12.59
CA LEU A 16 -8.65 -17.17 13.06
C LEU A 16 -7.59 -17.18 11.93
N PRO A 17 -7.75 -17.93 10.81
CA PRO A 17 -6.79 -17.89 9.70
C PRO A 17 -6.64 -16.50 9.07
N HIS A 18 -7.74 -15.75 8.92
CA HIS A 18 -7.70 -14.40 8.36
C HIS A 18 -6.98 -13.44 9.29
N LEU A 19 -7.24 -13.53 10.60
CA LEU A 19 -6.54 -12.75 11.62
C LEU A 19 -5.03 -13.01 11.60
N PHE A 20 -4.61 -14.27 11.54
CA PHE A 20 -3.18 -14.62 11.46
C PHE A 20 -2.55 -14.13 10.17
N ALA A 21 -3.19 -14.34 9.02
CA ALA A 21 -2.67 -13.89 7.73
C ALA A 21 -2.53 -12.37 7.65
N GLY A 22 -3.55 -11.63 8.09
CA GLY A 22 -3.53 -10.17 8.15
C GLY A 22 -2.48 -9.65 9.12
N ALA A 23 -2.40 -10.21 10.33
CA ALA A 23 -1.41 -9.81 11.33
C ALA A 23 0.02 -10.08 10.86
N TRP A 24 0.27 -11.23 10.24
CA TRP A 24 1.57 -11.57 9.69
C TRP A 24 1.97 -10.61 8.56
N ALA A 25 1.06 -10.34 7.61
CA ALA A 25 1.31 -9.39 6.54
C ALA A 25 1.54 -7.96 7.04
N PHE A 26 0.82 -7.56 8.09
CA PHE A 26 0.99 -6.26 8.75
C PHE A 26 2.36 -6.13 9.44
N VAL A 27 2.77 -7.15 10.20
CA VAL A 27 4.11 -7.19 10.83
C VAL A 27 5.19 -7.17 9.75
N TYR A 28 4.99 -7.93 8.67
CA TYR A 28 5.91 -7.96 7.54
C TYR A 28 6.08 -6.58 6.90
N SER A 29 5.00 -5.80 6.72
CA SER A 29 5.06 -4.45 6.14
C SER A 29 5.69 -3.43 7.09
N ILE A 30 5.32 -3.44 8.38
CA ILE A 30 5.93 -2.57 9.39
C ILE A 30 7.43 -2.82 9.52
N PHE A 31 7.86 -4.08 9.49
CA PHE A 31 9.28 -4.41 9.57
C PHE A 31 10.05 -3.81 8.40
N GLY A 32 9.52 -3.92 7.17
CA GLY A 32 10.12 -3.32 5.98
C GLY A 32 10.24 -1.80 6.11
N MET A 33 9.18 -1.14 6.57
CA MET A 33 9.15 0.31 6.79
C MET A 33 10.15 0.77 7.87
N SER A 34 10.20 0.05 9.00
CA SER A 34 11.09 0.37 10.13
C SER A 34 12.56 0.19 9.75
N TYR A 35 12.84 -0.77 8.88
CA TYR A 35 14.19 -1.04 8.41
C TYR A 35 14.77 0.14 7.60
N ILE A 36 13.94 0.87 6.84
CA ILE A 36 14.35 2.10 6.13
C ILE A 36 14.95 3.11 7.11
N PHE A 37 14.28 3.35 8.25
CA PHE A 37 14.78 4.28 9.26
C PHE A 37 16.07 3.80 9.91
N SER A 38 16.21 2.49 10.15
CA SER A 38 17.42 1.91 10.74
C SER A 38 18.67 2.10 9.87
N ILE A 39 18.50 2.21 8.55
CA ILE A 39 19.57 2.49 7.59
C ILE A 39 19.90 3.99 7.56
N CYS A 40 18.86 4.83 7.53
CA CYS A 40 19.01 6.26 7.28
C CYS A 40 19.39 7.07 8.52
N LEU A 41 19.06 6.61 9.72
CA LEU A 41 19.13 7.38 10.96
C LEU A 41 19.96 6.67 12.03
N SER A 42 20.37 7.41 13.07
CA SER A 42 20.94 6.80 14.29
C SER A 42 19.90 5.93 15.01
N PRO A 43 20.30 4.95 15.84
CA PRO A 43 19.34 4.03 16.48
C PRO A 43 18.20 4.73 17.25
N GLY A 44 18.52 5.77 18.03
CA GLY A 44 17.51 6.53 18.78
C GLY A 44 16.57 7.32 17.86
N SER A 45 17.10 7.98 16.82
CA SER A 45 16.28 8.70 15.84
C SER A 45 15.45 7.75 14.98
N ALA A 46 15.96 6.56 14.66
CA ALA A 46 15.24 5.54 13.92
C ALA A 46 14.03 5.01 14.69
N GLN A 47 14.21 4.74 15.99
CA GLN A 47 13.11 4.33 16.87
C GLN A 47 12.02 5.42 16.94
N MET A 48 12.41 6.67 17.18
CA MET A 48 11.45 7.79 17.24
C MET A 48 10.76 8.04 15.90
N GLY A 49 11.48 7.91 14.78
CA GLY A 49 10.93 8.00 13.43
C GLY A 49 9.91 6.90 13.14
N ALA A 50 10.19 5.66 13.53
CA ALA A 50 9.25 4.54 13.39
C ALA A 50 7.97 4.76 14.22
N VAL A 51 8.09 5.26 15.46
CA VAL A 51 6.94 5.61 16.31
C VAL A 51 6.12 6.74 15.68
N ALA A 52 6.77 7.82 15.24
CA ALA A 52 6.11 8.95 14.59
C ALA A 52 5.38 8.52 13.31
N LEU A 53 6.02 7.69 12.46
CA LEU A 53 5.38 7.19 11.24
C LEU A 53 4.22 6.23 11.53
N THR A 54 4.31 5.43 12.59
CA THR A 54 3.19 4.59 13.05
C THR A 54 2.00 5.45 13.47
N PHE A 55 2.26 6.54 14.19
CA PHE A 55 1.23 7.50 14.58
C PHE A 55 0.60 8.18 13.35
N VAL A 56 1.41 8.65 12.40
CA VAL A 56 0.91 9.21 11.13
C VAL A 56 0.09 8.18 10.37
N SER A 57 0.57 6.94 10.24
CA SER A 57 -0.13 5.82 9.59
C SER A 57 -1.50 5.58 10.21
N TYR A 58 -1.59 5.67 11.55
CA TYR A 58 -2.84 5.59 12.27
C TYR A 58 -3.76 6.79 11.98
N CYS A 59 -3.25 8.02 11.99
CA CYS A 59 -4.05 9.21 11.66
C CYS A 59 -4.62 9.18 10.23
N VAL A 60 -3.88 8.65 9.26
CA VAL A 60 -4.31 8.55 7.86
C VAL A 60 -5.02 7.23 7.53
N SER A 61 -5.33 6.40 8.52
CA SER A 61 -6.01 5.12 8.31
C SER A 61 -7.47 5.27 7.85
N GLY A 62 -8.05 6.46 8.01
CA GLY A 62 -9.46 6.74 7.78
C GLY A 62 -10.39 6.20 8.87
N ILE A 63 -9.82 5.68 9.98
CA ILE A 63 -10.58 5.27 11.16
C ILE A 63 -11.19 6.50 11.86
N TYR A 64 -10.40 7.58 11.97
CA TYR A 64 -10.81 8.87 12.54
C TYR A 64 -10.98 9.93 11.44
N THR A 65 -11.39 11.13 11.83
CA THR A 65 -11.39 12.28 10.92
C THR A 65 -9.95 12.74 10.66
N PRO A 66 -9.58 13.06 9.41
CA PRO A 66 -10.39 12.99 8.18
C PRO A 66 -10.61 11.56 7.65
N ASN A 67 -11.80 11.31 7.10
CA ASN A 67 -12.17 10.00 6.55
C ASN A 67 -11.47 9.74 5.19
N LEU A 68 -11.46 8.48 4.70
CA LEU A 68 -10.76 8.14 3.43
C LEU A 68 -11.17 9.01 2.22
N PRO A 69 -12.47 9.28 1.96
CA PRO A 69 -12.86 10.11 0.81
C PRO A 69 -12.35 11.56 0.94
N GLU A 70 -12.36 12.11 2.16
CA GLU A 70 -11.83 13.44 2.44
C GLU A 70 -10.31 13.51 2.25
N LEU A 71 -9.60 12.49 2.74
CA LEU A 71 -8.16 12.33 2.54
C LEU A 71 -7.80 12.22 1.05
N ALA A 72 -8.60 11.49 0.26
CA ALA A 72 -8.39 11.36 -1.17
C ALA A 72 -8.52 12.70 -1.91
N GLY A 73 -9.45 13.56 -1.49
CA GLY A 73 -9.70 14.88 -2.07
C GLY A 73 -8.64 15.95 -1.74
N TYR A 74 -7.82 15.75 -0.71
CA TYR A 74 -6.79 16.72 -0.35
C TYR A 74 -5.69 16.90 -1.41
N LEU A 75 -4.99 18.03 -1.34
CA LEU A 75 -3.86 18.37 -2.23
C LEU A 75 -4.21 18.31 -3.73
N GLY A 76 -5.42 18.74 -4.09
CA GLY A 76 -5.90 18.68 -5.48
C GLY A 76 -6.11 17.24 -5.97
N GLY A 77 -6.55 16.34 -5.08
CA GLY A 77 -6.79 14.94 -5.41
C GLY A 77 -5.54 14.04 -5.34
N ARG A 78 -4.49 14.47 -4.65
CA ARG A 78 -3.26 13.68 -4.42
C ARG A 78 -3.14 13.15 -2.99
N GLY A 79 -4.05 13.54 -2.10
CA GLY A 79 -4.00 13.16 -0.69
C GLY A 79 -4.16 11.66 -0.44
N TRP A 80 -4.69 10.91 -1.41
CA TRP A 80 -4.80 9.44 -1.37
C TRP A 80 -3.44 8.72 -1.25
N MET A 81 -2.34 9.34 -1.69
CA MET A 81 -1.01 8.69 -1.63
C MET A 81 -0.57 8.42 -0.19
N VAL A 82 -0.98 9.27 0.77
CA VAL A 82 -0.56 9.15 2.17
C VAL A 82 -1.22 7.94 2.86
N PRO A 83 -2.55 7.74 2.82
CA PRO A 83 -3.17 6.49 3.24
C PRO A 83 -2.67 5.26 2.48
N ALA A 84 -2.25 5.40 1.22
CA ALA A 84 -1.78 4.28 0.40
C ALA A 84 -0.49 3.67 0.94
N LEU A 85 0.33 4.47 1.63
CA LEU A 85 1.56 4.02 2.28
C LEU A 85 1.34 3.60 3.74
N SER A 86 0.12 3.69 4.28
CA SER A 86 -0.17 3.34 5.67
C SER A 86 -0.46 1.86 5.84
N SER A 87 0.49 1.11 6.41
CA SER A 87 0.27 -0.31 6.76
C SER A 87 -0.95 -0.53 7.65
N VAL A 88 -1.25 0.45 8.53
CA VAL A 88 -2.42 0.42 9.43
C VAL A 88 -3.72 0.51 8.64
N ARG A 89 -3.78 1.38 7.62
CA ARG A 89 -4.94 1.53 6.73
C ARG A 89 -5.23 0.22 5.99
N TRP A 90 -4.20 -0.40 5.43
CA TRP A 90 -4.37 -1.65 4.69
C TRP A 90 -4.84 -2.78 5.60
N PHE A 91 -4.25 -2.90 6.79
CA PHE A 91 -4.68 -3.88 7.76
C PHE A 91 -6.13 -3.66 8.21
N TRP A 92 -6.51 -2.41 8.48
CA TRP A 92 -7.89 -2.05 8.80
C TRP A 92 -8.88 -2.44 7.69
N GLY A 93 -8.57 -2.07 6.44
CA GLY A 93 -9.39 -2.43 5.29
C GLY A 93 -9.52 -3.94 5.10
N TYR A 94 -8.44 -4.69 5.35
CA TYR A 94 -8.44 -6.15 5.27
C TYR A 94 -9.31 -6.78 6.36
N LEU A 95 -9.25 -6.26 7.59
CA LEU A 95 -10.08 -6.76 8.68
C LEU A 95 -11.57 -6.52 8.41
N ILE A 96 -11.95 -5.30 8.00
CA ILE A 96 -13.34 -5.02 7.62
C ILE A 96 -13.79 -5.96 6.50
N THR A 97 -12.98 -6.09 5.45
CA THR A 97 -13.32 -6.90 4.27
C THR A 97 -13.55 -8.35 4.64
N SER A 98 -12.64 -8.93 5.44
CA SER A 98 -12.77 -10.31 5.91
C SER A 98 -13.91 -10.52 6.91
N GLU A 99 -14.30 -9.50 7.68
CA GLU A 99 -15.39 -9.60 8.64
C GLU A 99 -16.77 -9.56 7.97
N VAL A 100 -16.93 -8.80 6.88
CA VAL A 100 -18.23 -8.60 6.22
C VAL A 100 -18.89 -9.90 5.77
N HIS A 101 -18.09 -10.89 5.34
CA HIS A 101 -18.61 -12.19 4.92
C HIS A 101 -19.27 -12.99 6.06
N TYR A 102 -19.01 -12.62 7.32
CA TYR A 102 -19.55 -13.31 8.49
C TYR A 102 -20.65 -12.51 9.20
N LEU A 103 -20.86 -11.25 8.83
CA LEU A 103 -21.88 -10.41 9.45
C LEU A 103 -23.29 -10.90 9.06
N THR A 104 -24.18 -10.94 10.05
CA THR A 104 -25.62 -11.09 9.77
C THR A 104 -26.16 -9.87 9.00
N ASP A 105 -27.24 -10.04 8.24
CA ASP A 105 -27.88 -8.94 7.49
C ASP A 105 -28.24 -7.75 8.39
N LEU A 106 -28.66 -8.02 9.63
CA LEU A 106 -28.98 -7.01 10.61
C LEU A 106 -27.72 -6.20 10.98
N SER A 107 -26.64 -6.88 11.35
CA SER A 107 -25.36 -6.25 11.68
C SER A 107 -24.77 -5.47 10.49
N ARG A 108 -24.90 -6.01 9.27
CA ARG A 108 -24.46 -5.34 8.03
C ARG A 108 -25.21 -4.03 7.84
N ARG A 109 -26.54 -3.99 8.01
CA ARG A 109 -27.33 -2.75 7.87
C ARG A 109 -26.96 -1.69 8.91
N TYR A 110 -26.75 -2.09 10.17
CA TYR A 110 -26.36 -1.14 11.22
C TYR A 110 -24.92 -0.61 11.03
N GLY A 111 -23.98 -1.48 10.66
CA GLY A 111 -22.58 -1.10 10.42
C GLY A 111 -22.37 -0.32 9.12
N ALA A 112 -23.24 -0.50 8.12
CA ALA A 112 -23.09 0.10 6.79
C ALA A 112 -23.01 1.62 6.82
N ASN A 113 -23.88 2.28 7.59
CA ASN A 113 -23.89 3.74 7.67
C ASN A 113 -22.61 4.28 8.32
N LEU A 114 -22.16 3.65 9.40
CA LEU A 114 -20.96 4.07 10.12
C LEU A 114 -19.71 3.89 9.26
N LEU A 115 -19.56 2.71 8.63
CA LEU A 115 -18.41 2.39 7.80
C LEU A 115 -18.42 3.15 6.46
N SER A 116 -19.59 3.44 5.89
CA SER A 116 -19.72 4.22 4.66
C SER A 116 -19.20 5.64 4.85
N MET A 117 -19.44 6.26 6.02
CA MET A 117 -18.84 7.56 6.35
C MET A 117 -17.32 7.51 6.43
N LYS A 118 -16.74 6.35 6.77
CA LYS A 118 -15.29 6.11 6.82
C LYS A 118 -14.68 5.76 5.45
N GLY A 119 -15.50 5.62 4.41
CA GLY A 119 -15.06 5.24 3.07
C GLY A 119 -15.14 3.74 2.77
N TYR A 120 -15.98 3.00 3.52
CA TYR A 120 -16.22 1.57 3.36
C TYR A 120 -17.72 1.30 3.19
N ASP A 121 -18.20 1.18 1.96
CA ASP A 121 -19.60 0.82 1.70
C ASP A 121 -19.78 -0.71 1.74
N LEU A 122 -20.39 -1.21 2.82
CA LEU A 122 -20.63 -2.63 3.06
C LEU A 122 -21.38 -3.37 1.96
N ASN A 123 -22.12 -2.67 1.09
CA ASN A 123 -22.81 -3.30 -0.04
C ASN A 123 -21.86 -3.64 -1.19
N TYR A 124 -20.68 -3.01 -1.25
CA TYR A 124 -19.66 -3.20 -2.28
C TYR A 124 -18.37 -3.81 -1.73
N VAL A 125 -18.38 -4.36 -0.51
CA VAL A 125 -17.20 -4.96 0.12
C VAL A 125 -16.89 -6.36 -0.39
N ASP A 126 -17.76 -7.00 -1.17
CA ASP A 126 -17.60 -8.40 -1.59
C ASP A 126 -16.40 -8.68 -2.51
N CYS A 127 -15.48 -7.73 -2.69
CA CYS A 127 -14.28 -7.89 -3.52
C CYS A 127 -14.59 -8.38 -4.93
N ASP A 128 -15.84 -8.22 -5.31
CA ASP A 128 -16.41 -8.49 -6.60
C ASP A 128 -16.52 -7.14 -7.30
N TRP A 129 -15.58 -6.92 -8.20
CA TRP A 129 -15.46 -5.68 -8.95
C TRP A 129 -16.20 -5.79 -10.29
N SER A 130 -16.93 -6.90 -10.53
CA SER A 130 -17.73 -7.12 -11.74
C SER A 130 -18.75 -6.00 -11.98
N GLY A 131 -19.31 -5.42 -10.91
CA GLY A 131 -20.23 -4.28 -10.99
C GLY A 131 -19.58 -2.91 -11.27
N LEU A 132 -18.30 -2.86 -11.65
CA LEU A 132 -17.63 -1.63 -12.10
C LEU A 132 -17.42 -1.56 -13.61
N ASP A 133 -17.57 -2.68 -14.31
CA ASP A 133 -17.42 -2.73 -15.77
C ASP A 133 -18.65 -2.18 -16.52
N ASP A 134 -19.81 -2.07 -15.85
CA ASP A 134 -21.07 -1.61 -16.46
C ASP A 134 -21.05 -0.14 -16.94
N GLU A 135 -20.08 0.68 -16.51
CA GLU A 135 -19.93 2.06 -17.00
C GLU A 135 -18.90 2.24 -18.14
N GLY A 136 -18.28 1.17 -18.64
CA GLY A 136 -17.33 1.24 -19.76
C GLY A 136 -16.07 2.08 -19.48
N LEU A 137 -15.80 2.40 -18.22
CA LEU A 137 -14.64 3.15 -17.78
C LEU A 137 -13.53 2.16 -17.42
N GLY A 138 -12.39 2.31 -18.11
CA GLY A 138 -11.20 1.50 -17.89
C GLY A 138 -10.63 1.60 -16.47
N ILE A 139 -9.41 1.07 -16.32
CA ILE A 139 -8.59 1.00 -15.10
C ILE A 139 -8.99 2.03 -14.01
N ILE A 140 -9.73 1.59 -12.99
CA ILE A 140 -10.12 2.43 -11.86
C ILE A 140 -8.92 2.65 -10.96
N SER A 141 -8.58 3.92 -10.75
CA SER A 141 -7.49 4.28 -9.85
C SER A 141 -7.88 4.07 -8.38
N LEU A 142 -6.88 3.85 -7.52
CA LEU A 142 -7.09 3.74 -6.07
C LEU A 142 -7.80 4.97 -5.49
N ARG A 143 -7.49 6.14 -6.05
CA ARG A 143 -8.15 7.40 -5.73
C ARG A 143 -9.66 7.32 -5.96
N GLU A 144 -10.07 6.95 -7.17
CA GLU A 144 -11.48 6.82 -7.55
C GLU A 144 -12.19 5.75 -6.72
N ALA A 145 -11.52 4.63 -6.45
CA ALA A 145 -12.06 3.60 -5.57
C ALA A 145 -12.39 4.17 -4.18
N TRP A 146 -11.51 5.00 -3.60
CA TRP A 146 -11.74 5.57 -2.28
C TRP A 146 -12.74 6.72 -2.27
N GLU A 147 -12.75 7.55 -3.31
CA GLU A 147 -13.80 8.56 -3.53
C GLU A 147 -15.18 7.88 -3.64
N ARG A 148 -15.25 6.70 -4.27
CA ARG A 148 -16.44 5.84 -4.36
C ARG A 148 -16.68 4.96 -3.12
N ARG A 149 -15.97 5.20 -2.01
CA ARG A 149 -16.12 4.47 -0.73
C ARG A 149 -15.83 2.96 -0.82
N ARG A 150 -14.95 2.57 -1.73
CA ARG A 150 -14.45 1.20 -1.94
C ARG A 150 -13.02 1.06 -1.41
N GLY A 151 -12.83 1.40 -0.14
CA GLY A 151 -11.55 1.30 0.56
C GLY A 151 -11.08 -0.12 0.91
N CYS A 152 -11.71 -1.17 0.35
CA CYS A 152 -11.52 -2.56 0.73
C CYS A 152 -10.12 -3.10 0.40
N VAL A 153 -9.70 -4.12 1.15
CA VAL A 153 -8.47 -4.87 0.89
C VAL A 153 -8.83 -6.35 0.97
N CYS A 154 -8.82 -6.99 -0.19
CA CYS A 154 -9.40 -8.32 -0.33
C CYS A 154 -8.47 -9.42 0.17
N ASN A 155 -7.17 -9.23 -0.04
CA ASN A 155 -6.19 -10.26 0.21
C ASN A 155 -5.07 -9.74 1.12
N ALA A 156 -4.57 -10.61 2.00
CA ALA A 156 -3.34 -10.33 2.75
C ALA A 156 -2.13 -10.15 1.82
N LEU A 157 -2.19 -10.70 0.60
CA LEU A 157 -1.19 -10.50 -0.46
C LEU A 157 -0.99 -9.02 -0.80
N ASP A 158 -2.05 -8.20 -0.78
CA ASP A 158 -1.95 -6.78 -1.12
C ASP A 158 -1.09 -6.03 -0.08
N MET A 159 -1.21 -6.41 1.19
CA MET A 159 -0.35 -5.92 2.27
C MET A 159 1.08 -6.45 2.20
N LEU A 160 1.27 -7.70 1.77
CA LEU A 160 2.62 -8.24 1.56
C LEU A 160 3.34 -7.51 0.44
N LEU A 161 2.62 -7.14 -0.62
CA LEU A 161 3.15 -6.33 -1.69
C LEU A 161 3.61 -4.96 -1.17
N LEU A 162 2.81 -4.31 -0.30
CA LEU A 162 3.23 -3.10 0.42
C LEU A 162 4.54 -3.32 1.21
N GLY A 163 4.65 -4.43 1.93
CA GLY A 163 5.87 -4.78 2.66
C GLY A 163 7.08 -5.09 1.76
N LEU A 164 6.85 -5.62 0.56
CA LEU A 164 7.88 -5.84 -0.45
C LEU A 164 8.38 -4.51 -1.01
N ILE A 165 7.48 -3.56 -1.27
CA ILE A 165 7.81 -2.20 -1.69
C ILE A 165 8.70 -1.50 -0.66
N PHE A 166 8.37 -1.61 0.64
CA PHE A 166 9.21 -1.02 1.69
C PHE A 166 10.59 -1.66 1.78
N ARG A 167 10.71 -2.99 1.65
CA ARG A 167 12.03 -3.65 1.62
C ARG A 167 12.85 -3.22 0.43
N PHE A 168 12.20 -3.10 -0.70
CA PHE A 168 12.84 -2.65 -1.91
C PHE A 168 13.33 -1.20 -1.78
N LEU A 169 12.52 -0.30 -1.21
CA LEU A 169 12.95 1.06 -0.84
C LEU A 169 14.12 1.03 0.17
N ALA A 170 14.11 0.10 1.13
CA ALA A 170 15.21 -0.06 2.07
C ALA A 170 16.52 -0.48 1.38
N ILE A 171 16.46 -1.36 0.38
CA ILE A 171 17.63 -1.73 -0.45
C ILE A 171 18.19 -0.48 -1.14
N VAL A 172 17.33 0.36 -1.71
CA VAL A 172 17.76 1.63 -2.34
C VAL A 172 18.41 2.56 -1.33
N CYS A 173 17.80 2.74 -0.16
CA CYS A 173 18.35 3.54 0.94
C CYS A 173 19.71 3.00 1.40
N LEU A 174 19.87 1.68 1.49
CA LEU A 174 21.13 1.03 1.87
C LEU A 174 22.20 1.27 0.81
N SER A 175 21.87 1.08 -0.47
CA SER A 175 22.79 1.36 -1.58
C SER A 175 23.22 2.82 -1.59
N LEU A 176 22.29 3.76 -1.40
CA LEU A 176 22.57 5.19 -1.25
C LEU A 176 23.50 5.48 -0.07
N HIS A 177 23.20 4.89 1.09
CA HIS A 177 23.98 5.10 2.31
C HIS A 177 25.41 4.59 2.15
N VAL A 178 25.58 3.37 1.62
CA VAL A 178 26.89 2.78 1.33
C VAL A 178 27.64 3.64 0.32
N HIS A 179 26.98 4.12 -0.74
CA HIS A 179 27.60 5.03 -1.70
C HIS A 179 28.07 6.34 -1.08
N ALA A 180 27.25 6.97 -0.24
CA ALA A 180 27.62 8.22 0.42
C ALA A 180 28.84 8.02 1.33
N LYS A 181 28.87 6.94 2.12
CA LYS A 181 29.99 6.63 3.03
C LYS A 181 31.27 6.29 2.29
N THR A 182 31.17 5.52 1.22
CA THR A 182 32.33 5.07 0.42
C THR A 182 32.87 6.23 -0.43
N SER A 183 32.01 7.06 -1.03
CA SER A 183 32.43 8.22 -1.86
C SER A 183 33.24 9.27 -1.09
N GLY A 184 33.01 9.44 0.22
CA GLY A 184 33.83 10.30 1.08
C GLY A 184 35.27 9.78 1.28
N TRP A 185 35.46 8.46 1.25
CA TRP A 185 36.77 7.79 1.34
C TRP A 185 37.53 7.78 0.01
N ALA A 186 36.82 7.90 -1.12
CA ALA A 186 37.42 7.99 -2.46
C ALA A 186 38.33 9.22 -2.66
N ARG A 187 38.25 10.24 -1.79
CA ARG A 187 39.20 11.36 -1.79
C ARG A 187 40.58 11.01 -1.21
N PHE A 188 40.69 9.91 -0.46
CA PHE A 188 41.93 9.50 0.21
C PHE A 188 42.65 8.32 -0.48
N TYR A 189 41.99 7.56 -1.36
CA TYR A 189 42.59 6.41 -2.06
C TYR A 189 42.95 6.71 -3.52
N GLY A 190 44.13 6.23 -3.94
CA GLY A 190 44.83 6.63 -5.17
C GLY A 190 44.14 6.28 -6.50
N GLN A 191 44.68 6.86 -7.58
CA GLN A 191 44.13 6.88 -8.94
C GLN A 191 43.74 5.50 -9.55
N HIS A 192 44.24 4.38 -9.02
CA HIS A 192 43.96 3.03 -9.54
C HIS A 192 42.53 2.53 -9.29
N GLU A 193 41.79 3.10 -8.33
CA GLU A 193 40.42 2.62 -8.03
C GLU A 193 39.31 3.30 -8.85
N ARG A 194 39.64 4.29 -9.70
CA ARG A 194 38.64 5.03 -10.52
C ARG A 194 37.72 4.13 -11.36
N GLY A 195 38.19 2.93 -11.74
CA GLY A 195 37.40 1.93 -12.46
C GLY A 195 36.26 1.33 -11.63
N ALA A 196 36.53 1.01 -10.36
CA ALA A 196 35.54 0.43 -9.44
C ALA A 196 34.41 1.42 -9.15
N TRP A 197 34.73 2.72 -8.99
CA TRP A 197 33.73 3.77 -8.74
C TRP A 197 32.79 4.00 -9.92
N LYS A 198 33.26 3.89 -11.17
CA LYS A 198 32.40 3.94 -12.36
C LYS A 198 31.45 2.75 -12.42
N LEU A 199 31.91 1.56 -12.05
CA LEU A 199 31.07 0.36 -11.96
C LEU A 199 29.98 0.55 -10.88
N MET A 200 30.37 1.03 -9.71
CA MET A 200 29.48 1.23 -8.58
C MET A 200 28.41 2.30 -8.87
N GLY A 201 28.77 3.41 -9.52
CA GLY A 201 27.81 4.43 -9.97
C GLY A 201 26.80 3.92 -11.03
N ARG A 202 27.24 3.02 -11.93
CA ARG A 202 26.33 2.33 -12.86
C ARG A 202 25.37 1.37 -12.14
N LEU A 203 25.86 0.69 -11.10
CA LEU A 203 25.07 -0.21 -10.27
C LEU A 203 24.01 0.56 -9.49
N PHE A 204 24.36 1.73 -8.96
CA PHE A 204 23.41 2.65 -8.34
C PHE A 204 22.33 3.13 -9.30
N ALA A 205 22.71 3.60 -10.49
CA ALA A 205 21.76 4.03 -11.53
C ALA A 205 20.82 2.88 -11.94
N LEU A 206 21.33 1.66 -12.01
CA LEU A 206 20.53 0.45 -12.28
C LEU A 206 19.56 0.16 -11.12
N ILE A 207 20.00 0.27 -9.87
CA ILE A 207 19.12 0.08 -8.68
C ILE A 207 18.01 1.13 -8.62
N VAL A 208 18.34 2.41 -8.85
CA VAL A 208 17.34 3.50 -8.91
C VAL A 208 16.42 3.34 -10.12
N GLY A 209 16.94 2.92 -11.27
CA GLY A 209 16.16 2.61 -12.47
C GLY A 209 15.19 1.45 -12.22
N CYS A 210 15.68 0.36 -11.63
CA CYS A 210 14.83 -0.72 -11.12
C CYS A 210 13.84 -0.21 -10.08
N PHE A 211 14.17 0.84 -9.32
CA PHE A 211 13.28 1.38 -8.31
C PHE A 211 12.13 2.18 -8.86
N LEU A 212 12.43 3.10 -9.76
CA LEU A 212 11.41 3.80 -10.50
C LEU A 212 10.57 2.82 -11.30
N ALA A 213 11.18 1.81 -11.94
CA ALA A 213 10.45 0.76 -12.65
C ALA A 213 9.58 -0.08 -11.71
N THR A 214 10.06 -0.46 -10.52
CA THR A 214 9.26 -1.21 -9.53
C THR A 214 8.16 -0.34 -8.97
N LEU A 215 8.39 0.96 -8.72
CA LEU A 215 7.36 1.90 -8.28
C LEU A 215 6.30 2.10 -9.34
N LEU A 216 6.69 2.27 -10.61
CA LEU A 216 5.78 2.36 -11.74
C LEU A 216 5.03 1.04 -11.93
N ILE A 217 5.72 -0.10 -11.85
CA ILE A 217 5.12 -1.43 -11.92
C ILE A 217 4.20 -1.65 -10.74
N VAL A 218 4.50 -1.18 -9.54
CA VAL A 218 3.66 -1.31 -8.34
C VAL A 218 2.48 -0.36 -8.40
N GLU A 219 2.69 0.87 -8.87
CA GLU A 219 1.62 1.82 -9.11
C GLU A 219 0.66 1.24 -10.16
N VAL A 220 1.23 0.69 -11.23
CA VAL A 220 0.47 0.04 -12.31
C VAL A 220 -0.05 -1.33 -11.89
N TRP A 221 0.60 -2.14 -11.08
CA TRP A 221 0.16 -3.49 -10.68
C TRP A 221 -0.81 -3.42 -9.51
N THR A 222 -0.35 -2.86 -8.39
CA THR A 222 -1.13 -2.72 -7.17
C THR A 222 -2.34 -1.82 -7.38
N PHE A 223 -2.27 -0.84 -8.30
CA PHE A 223 -3.34 0.14 -8.49
C PHE A 223 -3.89 0.26 -9.92
N GLY A 224 -3.41 -0.54 -10.90
CA GLY A 224 -3.92 -0.48 -12.29
C GLY A 224 -4.16 -1.81 -13.03
N ILE A 225 -3.42 -2.89 -12.72
CA ILE A 225 -3.39 -4.14 -13.49
C ILE A 225 -3.98 -5.31 -12.70
N ILE A 226 -4.21 -5.17 -11.38
CA ILE A 226 -4.89 -6.23 -10.61
C ILE A 226 -6.24 -6.64 -11.23
N ARG A 227 -6.86 -5.87 -12.15
CA ARG A 227 -8.00 -6.34 -12.96
C ARG A 227 -8.03 -5.83 -14.39
N VAL A 228 -6.98 -6.09 -15.18
CA VAL A 228 -7.22 -6.27 -16.61
C VAL A 228 -7.70 -7.70 -16.79
N ASP A 229 -9.00 -7.89 -17.05
CA ASP A 229 -9.53 -9.18 -17.48
C ASP A 229 -8.93 -9.50 -18.86
N VAL A 230 -7.80 -10.22 -18.86
CA VAL A 230 -7.02 -10.55 -20.08
C VAL A 230 -7.92 -11.16 -21.16
N PRO A 231 -8.86 -12.06 -20.85
CA PRO A 231 -9.93 -12.49 -21.76
C PRO A 231 -10.73 -11.35 -22.42
N GLU A 232 -11.17 -10.36 -21.64
CA GLU A 232 -11.98 -9.22 -22.10
C GLU A 232 -11.17 -8.28 -23.01
N LEU A 233 -9.92 -7.99 -22.62
CA LEU A 233 -8.97 -7.22 -23.44
C LEU A 233 -8.70 -7.90 -24.79
N LEU A 234 -8.53 -9.23 -24.78
CA LEU A 234 -8.33 -10.02 -26.00
C LEU A 234 -9.58 -10.04 -26.89
N ARG A 235 -10.79 -9.99 -26.31
CA ARG A 235 -12.04 -9.85 -27.09
C ARG A 235 -12.10 -8.49 -27.78
N HIS A 236 -11.80 -7.40 -27.08
CA HIS A 236 -11.79 -6.05 -27.68
C HIS A 236 -10.73 -5.91 -28.78
N LEU A 237 -9.54 -6.47 -28.59
CA LEU A 237 -8.49 -6.47 -29.62
C LEU A 237 -8.86 -7.33 -30.85
N ARG A 238 -9.64 -8.41 -30.68
CA ARG A 238 -10.17 -9.20 -31.81
C ARG A 238 -11.24 -8.46 -32.61
N VAL A 239 -12.11 -7.71 -31.95
CA VAL A 239 -13.19 -6.95 -32.62
C VAL A 239 -12.64 -5.72 -33.35
N GLY A 240 -11.54 -5.13 -32.87
CA GLY A 240 -10.87 -4.00 -33.52
C GLY A 240 -10.00 -4.33 -34.74
N GLY A 241 -9.66 -5.60 -34.96
CA GLY A 241 -8.78 -6.05 -36.06
C GLY A 241 -9.51 -6.45 -37.36
N GLY A 242 -10.83 -6.24 -37.44
CA GLY A 242 -11.68 -6.63 -38.57
C GLY A 242 -12.05 -5.49 -39.53
N ARG A 243 -11.13 -4.56 -39.80
CA ARG A 243 -11.27 -3.56 -40.88
C ARG A 243 -10.02 -3.53 -41.74
#